data_AF-A0A838KD15-F1
#
_entry.id   AF-A0A838KD15-F1
#
_cell.length_a   1.000
_cell.length_b   1.000
_cell.length_c   1.000
_cell.angle_alpha   90.00
_cell.angle_beta   90.00
_cell.angle_gamma   90.00
#
_symmetry.space_group_name_H-M   'P 1'
#
loop_
_entity.id
_entity.type
_entity.pdbx_description
1 polymer ?
#
loop_
_entity_poly.entity_id
_entity_poly.type
_entity_poly.pdbx_seq_one_letter_code
_entity_poly.pdbx_strand_id
1 'polypeptide(L)'
;MALVDESGDQDGRRRWTVTAGRTRADGAAWTHPDPTGDFSALDGHVTFSWRQLEWFEEDERALVHARDPTKRVDTLRSSRRVDVRVHGELVGSSVRPLLLFETSLPVRYYLPFEDVRTDLFLPSNLVTICPYKGTARFWSVRIEDTVVPDLAWSYPDPIPENPKIKDLVCFFNERVDLTVDGVSQERPDTPWAQPPAPTIDGVPGSDR
;
A
#
# COMPACT_ATOMS: atom_id res chain seq x y z
N MET A 1 10.35 -27.84 -5.72
CA MET A 1 9.15 -27.36 -6.44
C MET A 1 9.02 -28.17 -7.72
N ALA A 2 7.79 -28.47 -8.18
CA ALA A 2 7.54 -29.11 -9.47
C ALA A 2 6.30 -28.52 -10.15
N LEU A 3 6.32 -28.50 -11.49
CA LEU A 3 5.16 -28.19 -12.34
C LEU A 3 4.46 -29.49 -12.71
N VAL A 4 3.17 -29.58 -12.44
CA VAL A 4 2.35 -30.78 -12.70
C VAL A 4 1.02 -30.39 -13.33
N ASP A 5 0.25 -31.39 -13.80
CA ASP A 5 -1.11 -31.22 -14.32
C ASP A 5 -1.21 -30.12 -15.39
N GLU A 6 -0.40 -30.26 -16.44
CA GLU A 6 -0.40 -29.35 -17.58
C GLU A 6 -1.79 -29.27 -18.22
N SER A 7 -2.23 -28.05 -18.50
CA SER A 7 -3.45 -27.75 -19.23
C SER A 7 -3.20 -26.63 -20.24
N GLY A 8 -3.90 -26.67 -21.37
CA GLY A 8 -3.94 -25.56 -22.33
C GLY A 8 -5.18 -24.69 -22.07
N ASP A 9 -5.06 -23.38 -22.25
CA ASP A 9 -6.22 -22.48 -22.35
C ASP A 9 -6.56 -22.14 -23.81
N GLN A 10 -7.66 -21.41 -24.00
CA GLN A 10 -8.20 -21.07 -25.33
C GLN A 10 -7.26 -20.15 -26.14
N ASP A 11 -6.32 -19.48 -25.48
CA ASP A 11 -5.35 -18.57 -26.10
C ASP A 11 -4.05 -19.29 -26.48
N GLY A 12 -4.01 -20.63 -26.37
CA GLY A 12 -2.83 -21.44 -26.66
C GLY A 12 -1.76 -21.40 -25.58
N ARG A 13 -2.05 -20.77 -24.42
CA ARG A 13 -1.13 -20.74 -23.29
C ARG A 13 -1.19 -22.07 -22.56
N ARG A 14 -0.01 -22.65 -22.31
CA ARG A 14 0.13 -23.77 -21.38
C ARG A 14 0.18 -23.24 -19.96
N ARG A 15 -0.53 -23.93 -19.06
CA ARG A 15 -0.65 -23.66 -17.63
C ARG A 15 -0.34 -24.92 -16.84
N TRP A 16 0.23 -24.74 -15.65
CA TRP A 16 0.55 -25.82 -14.73
C TRP A 16 0.08 -25.50 -13.32
N THR A 17 -0.17 -26.56 -12.57
CA THR A 17 -0.16 -26.50 -11.11
C THR A 17 1.28 -26.48 -10.61
N VAL A 18 1.56 -25.60 -9.65
CA VAL A 18 2.84 -25.58 -8.92
C VAL A 18 2.70 -26.38 -7.63
N THR A 19 3.65 -27.26 -7.35
CA THR A 19 3.71 -28.06 -6.11
C THR A 19 5.03 -27.84 -5.36
N ALA A 20 4.95 -27.75 -4.03
CA ALA A 20 6.10 -27.66 -3.14
C ALA A 20 5.78 -28.39 -1.82
N GLY A 21 6.42 -29.53 -1.59
CA GLY A 21 6.10 -30.39 -0.45
C GLY A 21 4.64 -30.84 -0.49
N ARG A 22 3.85 -30.40 0.50
CA ARG A 22 2.40 -30.69 0.60
C ARG A 22 1.52 -29.58 0.02
N THR A 23 2.11 -28.46 -0.38
CA THR A 23 1.39 -27.29 -0.90
C THR A 23 1.21 -27.40 -2.40
N ARG A 24 0.05 -26.94 -2.88
CA ARG A 24 -0.37 -26.99 -4.28
C ARG A 24 -1.07 -25.69 -4.66
N ALA A 25 -0.72 -25.14 -5.82
CA ALA A 25 -1.36 -23.94 -6.39
C ALA A 25 -1.71 -24.18 -7.86
N ASP A 26 -3.01 -24.35 -8.14
CA ASP A 26 -3.50 -24.67 -9.48
C ASP A 26 -3.43 -23.45 -10.41
N GLY A 27 -2.97 -23.67 -11.64
CA GLY A 27 -2.79 -22.62 -12.65
C GLY A 27 -1.79 -21.54 -12.28
N ALA A 28 -0.92 -21.78 -11.28
CA ALA A 28 0.01 -20.80 -10.75
C ALA A 28 1.30 -20.63 -11.58
N ALA A 29 1.42 -21.33 -12.72
CA ALA A 29 2.49 -21.14 -13.68
C ALA A 29 1.95 -21.21 -15.12
N TRP A 30 2.51 -20.42 -16.03
CA TRP A 30 2.07 -20.40 -17.44
C TRP A 30 3.13 -19.91 -18.43
N THR A 31 2.93 -20.20 -19.71
CA THR A 31 3.75 -19.71 -20.83
C THR A 31 3.09 -18.54 -21.56
N HIS A 32 3.86 -17.88 -22.42
CA HIS A 32 3.35 -16.86 -23.34
C HIS A 32 3.51 -17.37 -24.78
N PRO A 33 2.42 -17.78 -25.46
CA PRO A 33 2.49 -18.21 -26.86
C PRO A 33 2.76 -17.01 -27.77
N ASP A 34 3.70 -17.17 -28.69
CA ASP A 34 4.08 -16.18 -29.72
C ASP A 34 4.27 -14.75 -29.17
N PRO A 35 5.11 -14.54 -28.14
CA PRO A 35 5.25 -13.23 -27.54
C PRO A 35 5.99 -12.29 -28.51
N THR A 36 5.50 -11.05 -28.65
CA THR A 36 6.02 -10.07 -29.61
C THR A 36 6.50 -8.79 -28.94
N GLY A 37 7.26 -7.98 -29.68
CA GLY A 37 7.81 -6.70 -29.19
C GLY A 37 8.71 -6.89 -27.97
N ASP A 38 8.51 -6.02 -26.97
CA ASP A 38 9.25 -6.05 -25.70
C ASP A 38 9.05 -7.37 -24.92
N PHE A 39 7.98 -8.11 -25.19
CA PHE A 39 7.69 -9.38 -24.54
C PHE A 39 8.34 -10.58 -25.22
N SER A 40 8.97 -10.43 -26.40
CA SER A 40 9.62 -11.54 -27.12
C SER A 40 10.66 -12.30 -26.29
N ALA A 41 11.29 -11.62 -25.31
CA ALA A 41 12.19 -12.24 -24.34
C ALA A 41 11.54 -13.31 -23.45
N LEU A 42 10.20 -13.37 -23.37
CA LEU A 42 9.45 -14.38 -22.64
C LEU A 42 9.29 -15.69 -23.42
N ASP A 43 9.72 -15.75 -24.69
CA ASP A 43 9.69 -16.99 -25.44
C ASP A 43 10.52 -18.08 -24.73
N GLY A 44 9.97 -19.29 -24.68
CA GLY A 44 10.54 -20.41 -23.93
C GLY A 44 10.53 -20.28 -22.39
N HIS A 45 10.00 -19.19 -21.81
CA HIS A 45 9.97 -18.99 -20.36
C HIS A 45 8.61 -19.34 -19.73
N VAL A 46 8.65 -19.65 -18.43
CA VAL A 46 7.46 -19.87 -17.60
C VAL A 46 7.34 -18.72 -16.61
N THR A 47 6.17 -18.10 -16.58
CA THR A 47 5.78 -17.09 -15.57
C THR A 47 5.07 -17.76 -14.42
N PHE A 48 5.34 -17.29 -13.21
CA PHE A 48 4.73 -17.78 -11.98
C PHE A 48 3.79 -16.72 -11.40
N SER A 49 2.70 -17.16 -10.78
CA SER A 49 1.72 -16.30 -10.14
C SER A 49 2.30 -15.64 -8.90
N TRP A 50 2.31 -14.31 -8.87
CA TRP A 50 2.69 -13.60 -7.65
C TRP A 50 1.68 -13.81 -6.52
N ARG A 51 0.38 -13.88 -6.85
CA ARG A 51 -0.71 -13.91 -5.87
C ARG A 51 -0.94 -15.28 -5.25
N GLN A 52 -0.59 -16.34 -5.96
CA GLN A 52 -0.86 -17.73 -5.51
C GLN A 52 0.36 -18.39 -4.88
N LEU A 53 1.53 -17.76 -4.94
CA LEU A 53 2.78 -18.30 -4.44
C LEU A 53 3.38 -17.36 -3.40
N GLU A 54 4.20 -17.91 -2.52
CA GLU A 54 5.04 -17.13 -1.63
C GLU A 54 6.38 -16.87 -2.30
N TRP A 55 6.82 -15.60 -2.21
CA TRP A 55 8.05 -15.14 -2.81
C TRP A 55 9.02 -14.74 -1.72
N PHE A 56 10.30 -15.04 -1.93
CA PHE A 56 11.37 -14.72 -1.01
C PHE A 56 12.49 -14.03 -1.77
N GLU A 57 13.04 -12.97 -1.18
CA GLU A 57 14.33 -12.38 -1.52
C GLU A 57 15.33 -12.95 -0.50
N GLU A 58 16.17 -13.90 -0.93
CA GLU A 58 16.93 -14.77 -0.02
C GLU A 58 15.97 -15.49 0.98
N ASP A 59 16.16 -15.33 2.28
CA ASP A 59 15.28 -15.89 3.32
C ASP A 59 14.16 -14.94 3.76
N GLU A 60 14.09 -13.72 3.20
CA GLU A 60 13.10 -12.71 3.57
C GLU A 60 11.88 -12.78 2.66
N ARG A 61 10.69 -12.90 3.25
CA ARG A 61 9.44 -13.00 2.47
C ARG A 61 9.10 -11.67 1.80
N ALA A 62 8.98 -11.67 0.48
CA ALA A 62 8.51 -10.53 -0.29
C ALA A 62 6.99 -10.34 -0.14
N LEU A 63 6.55 -9.08 -0.11
CA LEU A 63 5.14 -8.71 0.07
C LEU A 63 4.59 -8.08 -1.21
N VAL A 64 3.46 -8.60 -1.74
CA VAL A 64 2.68 -8.03 -2.87
C VAL A 64 3.39 -7.95 -4.22
N HIS A 65 4.64 -7.49 -4.29
CA HIS A 65 5.54 -7.52 -5.43
C HIS A 65 7.00 -7.35 -4.95
N ALA A 66 7.98 -7.66 -5.82
CA ALA A 66 9.39 -7.41 -5.53
C ALA A 66 9.65 -5.91 -5.33
N ARG A 67 10.59 -5.55 -4.45
CA ARG A 67 10.94 -4.14 -4.23
C ARG A 67 11.78 -3.62 -5.41
N ASP A 68 11.51 -2.39 -5.82
CA ASP A 68 12.27 -1.67 -6.84
C ASP A 68 13.60 -1.19 -6.21
N PRO A 69 14.76 -1.60 -6.74
CA PRO A 69 16.07 -1.26 -6.19
C PRO A 69 16.38 0.25 -6.25
N THR A 70 15.65 1.02 -7.04
CA THR A 70 15.80 2.48 -7.16
C THR A 70 14.82 3.26 -6.29
N LYS A 71 13.78 2.59 -5.77
CA LYS A 71 12.82 3.21 -4.87
C LYS A 71 13.42 3.36 -3.47
N ARG A 72 13.31 4.56 -2.93
CA ARG A 72 13.81 4.91 -1.60
C ARG A 72 12.66 5.35 -0.72
N VAL A 73 12.69 4.94 0.55
CA VAL A 73 11.78 5.39 1.59
C VAL A 73 12.60 5.85 2.79
N ASP A 74 12.60 7.16 3.06
CA ASP A 74 13.29 7.75 4.20
C ASP A 74 12.30 8.25 5.25
N THR A 75 12.64 8.03 6.51
CA THR A 75 11.85 8.48 7.66
C THR A 75 12.68 9.35 8.60
N LEU A 76 12.30 10.62 8.69
CA LEU A 76 13.02 11.66 9.43
C LEU A 76 12.12 12.31 10.49
N ARG A 77 12.59 12.36 11.74
CA ARG A 77 11.91 13.12 12.79
C ARG A 77 12.07 14.61 12.50
N SER A 78 11.04 15.38 12.81
CA SER A 78 11.05 16.83 12.65
C SER A 78 10.45 17.50 13.88
N SER A 79 10.81 18.77 14.06
CA SER A 79 10.22 19.66 15.06
C SER A 79 9.28 20.71 14.44
N ARG A 80 9.00 20.60 13.14
CA ARG A 80 8.07 21.49 12.44
C ARG A 80 6.66 21.28 12.99
N ARG A 81 5.88 22.35 13.08
CA ARG A 81 4.47 22.27 13.46
C ARG A 81 3.66 21.77 12.26
N VAL A 82 2.89 20.71 12.44
CA VAL A 82 1.99 20.16 11.42
C VAL A 82 0.58 20.16 11.98
N ASP A 83 -0.31 20.88 11.31
CA ASP A 83 -1.74 20.92 11.62
C ASP A 83 -2.53 20.29 10.46
N VAL A 84 -3.44 19.38 10.78
CA VAL A 84 -4.33 18.67 9.85
C VAL A 84 -5.77 19.05 10.15
N ARG A 85 -6.45 19.63 9.15
CA ARG A 85 -7.88 19.96 9.22
C ARG A 85 -8.71 19.16 8.23
N VAL A 86 -9.93 18.81 8.63
CA VAL A 86 -10.92 18.12 7.80
C VAL A 86 -12.21 18.90 7.89
N HIS A 87 -12.71 19.41 6.75
CA HIS A 87 -13.89 20.29 6.71
C HIS A 87 -13.80 21.47 7.70
N GLY A 88 -12.60 22.05 7.88
CA GLY A 88 -12.34 23.17 8.79
C GLY A 88 -12.04 22.77 10.24
N GLU A 89 -12.39 21.55 10.68
CA GLU A 89 -12.15 21.06 12.04
C GLU A 89 -10.70 20.59 12.21
N LEU A 90 -10.04 20.95 13.33
CA LEU A 90 -8.66 20.53 13.62
C LEU A 90 -8.66 19.08 14.15
N VAL A 91 -8.22 18.15 13.31
CA VAL A 91 -8.19 16.71 13.63
C VAL A 91 -6.84 16.29 14.18
N GLY A 92 -5.75 16.97 13.83
CA GLY A 92 -4.41 16.69 14.38
C GLY A 92 -3.52 17.92 14.42
N SER A 93 -2.67 18.02 15.43
CA SER A 93 -1.71 19.13 15.61
C SER A 93 -0.48 18.63 16.35
N SER A 94 0.65 18.52 15.68
CA SER A 94 1.90 18.01 16.27
C SER A 94 3.08 18.95 16.05
N VAL A 95 4.02 18.96 17.00
CA VAL A 95 5.35 19.59 16.88
C VAL A 95 6.48 18.57 16.87
N ARG A 96 6.12 17.28 16.71
CA ARG A 96 7.03 16.13 16.70
C ARG A 96 6.68 15.13 15.60
N PRO A 97 6.34 15.57 14.36
CA PRO A 97 5.99 14.65 13.30
C PRO A 97 7.22 13.85 12.84
N LEU A 98 6.95 12.69 12.26
CA LEU A 98 7.89 11.96 11.42
C LEU A 98 7.51 12.21 9.96
N LEU A 99 8.43 12.78 9.18
CA LEU A 99 8.25 12.98 7.75
C LEU A 99 8.76 11.73 7.02
N LEU A 100 7.92 11.20 6.14
CA LEU A 100 8.27 10.12 5.24
C LEU A 100 8.41 10.67 3.82
N PHE A 101 9.57 10.41 3.22
CA PHE A 101 9.88 10.73 1.84
C PHE A 101 9.95 9.43 1.06
N GLU A 102 9.18 9.33 -0.02
CA GLU A 102 9.19 8.17 -0.90
C GLU A 102 9.35 8.63 -2.35
N THR A 103 10.19 7.93 -3.12
CA THR A 103 10.45 8.26 -4.52
C THR A 103 9.16 8.49 -5.29
N SER A 104 9.05 9.66 -5.92
CA SER A 104 7.93 10.11 -6.75
C SER A 104 6.59 10.33 -6.02
N LEU A 105 6.56 10.31 -4.68
CA LEU A 105 5.36 10.58 -3.90
C LEU A 105 5.48 11.88 -3.08
N PRO A 106 4.35 12.54 -2.76
CA PRO A 106 4.36 13.66 -1.82
C PRO A 106 4.83 13.22 -0.44
N VAL A 107 5.43 14.16 0.31
CA VAL A 107 5.84 13.94 1.70
C VAL A 107 4.63 13.55 2.54
N ARG A 108 4.76 12.46 3.31
CA ARG A 108 3.75 12.03 4.26
C ARG A 108 4.14 12.43 5.68
N TYR A 109 3.19 12.98 6.42
CA TYR A 109 3.39 13.46 7.78
C TYR A 109 2.74 12.48 8.75
N TYR A 110 3.57 11.71 9.45
CA TYR A 110 3.14 10.78 10.48
C TYR A 110 3.17 11.49 11.83
N LEU A 111 2.01 11.54 12.49
CA LEU A 111 1.83 12.17 13.79
C LEU A 111 1.70 11.08 14.86
N PRO A 112 2.19 11.30 16.09
CA PRO A 112 1.80 10.47 17.23
C PRO A 112 0.27 10.48 17.39
N PHE A 113 -0.34 9.34 17.71
CA PHE A 113 -1.79 9.27 17.95
C PHE A 113 -2.25 10.22 19.07
N GLU A 114 -1.40 10.49 20.06
CA GLU A 114 -1.66 11.44 21.16
C GLU A 114 -1.76 12.91 20.70
N ASP A 115 -1.27 13.22 19.50
CA ASP A 115 -1.38 14.56 18.89
C ASP A 115 -2.61 14.66 17.95
N VAL A 116 -3.47 13.63 17.95
CA VAL A 116 -4.62 13.48 17.04
C VAL A 116 -5.91 13.24 17.81
N ARG A 117 -7.00 13.84 17.35
CA ARG A 117 -8.37 13.65 17.85
C ARG A 117 -8.93 12.28 17.44
N THR A 118 -8.47 11.21 18.09
CA THR A 118 -8.92 9.84 17.81
C THR A 118 -10.38 9.60 18.19
N ASP A 119 -11.00 10.48 18.99
CA ASP A 119 -12.44 10.47 19.26
C ASP A 119 -13.30 10.66 18.00
N LEU A 120 -12.72 11.28 16.95
CA LEU A 120 -13.36 11.46 15.65
C LEU A 120 -13.21 10.25 14.72
N PHE A 121 -12.40 9.26 15.10
CA PHE A 121 -12.06 8.14 14.24
C PHE A 121 -13.12 7.04 14.30
N LEU A 122 -13.41 6.46 13.15
CA LEU A 122 -14.20 5.25 13.00
C LEU A 122 -13.31 4.18 12.38
N PRO A 123 -13.21 3.00 12.99
CA PRO A 123 -12.41 1.92 12.43
C PRO A 123 -12.93 1.55 11.03
N SER A 124 -12.01 1.34 10.10
CA SER A 124 -12.32 0.81 8.76
C SER A 124 -11.90 -0.65 8.64
N ASN A 125 -12.62 -1.38 7.79
CA ASN A 125 -12.24 -2.73 7.37
C ASN A 125 -11.18 -2.71 6.27
N LEU A 126 -10.82 -1.55 5.72
CA LEU A 126 -9.79 -1.44 4.70
C LEU A 126 -8.42 -1.83 5.28
N VAL A 127 -7.76 -2.73 4.57
CA VAL A 127 -6.39 -3.16 4.83
C VAL A 127 -5.65 -3.14 3.49
N THR A 128 -4.49 -2.49 3.47
CA THR A 128 -3.58 -2.52 2.33
C THR A 128 -2.22 -3.03 2.77
N ILE A 129 -1.49 -3.65 1.83
CA ILE A 129 -0.14 -4.15 2.08
C ILE A 129 0.79 -3.41 1.13
N CYS A 130 1.85 -2.83 1.67
CA CYS A 130 2.89 -2.13 0.93
C CYS A 130 4.23 -2.87 1.09
N PRO A 131 4.95 -3.21 0.01
CA PRO A 131 6.25 -3.88 0.12
C PRO A 131 7.30 -3.08 0.87
N TYR A 132 7.13 -1.76 0.97
CA TYR A 132 8.10 -0.86 1.59
C TYR A 132 7.74 -0.46 3.03
N LYS A 133 6.54 -0.77 3.49
CA LYS A 133 6.03 -0.27 4.78
C LYS A 133 5.32 -1.33 5.62
N GLY A 134 4.89 -2.44 5.03
CA GLY A 134 4.15 -3.50 5.72
C GLY A 134 2.65 -3.34 5.54
N THR A 135 1.87 -3.73 6.54
CA THR A 135 0.41 -3.76 6.44
C THR A 135 -0.21 -2.53 7.12
N ALA A 136 -1.02 -1.78 6.38
CA ALA A 136 -1.71 -0.60 6.89
C ALA A 136 -3.07 -0.96 7.52
N ARG A 137 -3.51 -0.13 8.46
CA ARG A 137 -4.87 -0.09 9.02
C ARG A 137 -5.43 1.30 8.84
N PHE A 138 -6.73 1.39 8.52
CA PHE A 138 -7.38 2.64 8.16
C PHE A 138 -8.48 3.03 9.15
N TRP A 139 -8.73 4.34 9.20
CA TRP A 139 -9.86 4.94 9.89
C TRP A 139 -10.57 5.91 8.96
N SER A 140 -11.90 5.91 9.04
CA SER A 140 -12.72 7.02 8.56
C SER A 140 -12.75 8.11 9.63
N VAL A 141 -12.93 9.36 9.23
CA VAL A 141 -13.02 10.49 10.17
C VAL A 141 -14.42 11.09 10.09
N ARG A 142 -15.11 11.19 11.23
CA ARG A 142 -16.42 11.81 11.33
C ARG A 142 -16.27 13.26 11.79
N ILE A 143 -16.77 14.21 11.01
CA ILE A 143 -16.91 15.62 11.37
C ILE A 143 -18.40 15.94 11.32
N GLU A 144 -18.98 16.22 12.49
CA GLU A 144 -20.44 16.42 12.63
C GLU A 144 -21.22 15.25 12.00
N ASP A 145 -22.06 15.53 11.00
CA ASP A 145 -22.88 14.55 10.28
C ASP A 145 -22.17 13.94 9.05
N THR A 146 -20.94 14.36 8.76
CA THR A 146 -20.17 13.90 7.58
C THR A 146 -19.11 12.88 7.98
N VAL A 147 -19.05 11.76 7.26
CA VAL A 147 -17.98 10.76 7.40
C VAL A 147 -17.09 10.80 6.16
N VAL A 148 -15.80 11.02 6.37
CA VAL A 148 -14.78 10.94 5.33
C VAL A 148 -14.15 9.55 5.39
N PRO A 149 -14.44 8.65 4.42
CA PRO A 149 -14.04 7.25 4.50
C PRO A 149 -12.53 7.08 4.33
N ASP A 150 -11.93 6.17 5.08
CA ASP A 150 -10.53 5.74 4.90
C ASP A 150 -9.53 6.89 4.77
N LEU A 151 -9.68 7.92 5.60
CA LEU A 151 -8.92 9.16 5.48
C LEU A 151 -7.54 9.08 6.16
N ALA A 152 -7.48 8.34 7.27
CA ALA A 152 -6.28 8.19 8.08
C ALA A 152 -5.80 6.73 8.06
N TRP A 153 -4.50 6.52 8.14
CA TRP A 153 -3.93 5.18 8.27
C TRP A 153 -2.73 5.13 9.21
N SER A 154 -2.38 3.93 9.63
CA SER A 154 -1.16 3.64 10.40
C SER A 154 -0.57 2.30 9.97
N TYR A 155 0.69 2.09 10.32
CA TYR A 155 1.36 0.80 10.22
C TYR A 155 1.64 0.29 11.63
N PRO A 156 0.78 -0.57 12.22
CA PRO A 156 1.04 -1.14 13.54
C PRO A 156 2.23 -2.09 13.54
N ASP A 157 2.47 -2.79 12.43
CA ASP A 157 3.57 -3.74 12.25
C ASP A 157 4.30 -3.44 10.93
N PRO A 158 5.11 -2.37 10.88
CA PRO A 158 5.88 -2.07 9.69
C PRO A 158 7.02 -3.06 9.48
N ILE A 159 7.53 -3.11 8.26
CA ILE A 159 8.71 -3.94 7.94
C ILE A 159 9.98 -3.43 8.65
N PRO A 160 10.98 -4.30 8.86
CA PRO A 160 12.23 -3.94 9.55
C PRO A 160 12.99 -2.75 8.96
N GLU A 161 12.81 -2.45 7.67
CA GLU A 161 13.45 -1.35 6.96
C GLU A 161 12.79 0.01 7.24
N ASN A 162 11.54 0.03 7.73
CA ASN A 162 10.82 1.26 8.09
C ASN A 162 10.21 1.18 9.51
N PRO A 163 11.00 0.95 10.56
CA PRO A 163 10.48 0.74 11.90
C PRO A 163 9.93 2.03 12.53
N LYS A 164 10.37 3.19 12.06
CA LYS A 164 10.06 4.50 12.69
C LYS A 164 8.60 4.94 12.53
N ILE A 165 7.88 4.41 11.54
CA ILE A 165 6.45 4.72 11.32
C ILE A 165 5.51 3.88 12.19
N LYS A 166 6.05 2.95 13.00
CA LYS A 166 5.26 2.11 13.90
C LYS A 166 4.42 2.99 14.83
N ASP A 167 3.14 2.64 14.94
CA ASP A 167 2.19 3.28 15.86
C ASP A 167 2.07 4.81 15.69
N LEU A 168 2.28 5.31 14.46
CA LEU A 168 2.00 6.68 14.05
C LEU A 168 0.85 6.72 13.03
N VAL A 169 0.11 7.81 13.01
CA VAL A 169 -1.00 8.04 12.09
C VAL A 169 -0.65 9.06 11.01
N CYS A 170 -1.06 8.78 9.78
CA CYS A 170 -0.93 9.70 8.65
C CYS A 170 -2.31 9.91 8.00
N PHE A 171 -2.45 11.01 7.26
CA PHE A 171 -3.67 11.38 6.53
C PHE A 171 -3.35 11.57 5.05
N PHE A 172 -4.35 11.37 4.19
CA PHE A 172 -4.18 11.67 2.77
C PHE A 172 -4.15 13.18 2.56
N ASN A 173 -2.96 13.74 2.34
CA ASN A 173 -2.74 15.17 2.05
C ASN A 173 -3.72 15.72 1.00
N GLU A 174 -4.08 14.90 0.03
CA GLU A 174 -5.00 15.18 -1.07
C GLU A 174 -6.43 15.48 -0.60
N ARG A 175 -6.77 15.03 0.61
CA ARG A 175 -8.12 14.97 1.16
C ARG A 175 -8.24 15.74 2.48
N VAL A 176 -7.21 16.47 2.88
CA VAL A 176 -7.18 17.31 4.09
C VAL A 176 -6.66 18.70 3.78
N ASP A 177 -6.88 19.63 4.70
CA ASP A 177 -6.18 20.92 4.71
C ASP A 177 -4.97 20.78 5.63
N LEU A 178 -3.78 20.81 5.04
CA LEU A 178 -2.51 20.63 5.75
C LEU A 178 -1.80 21.97 5.90
N THR A 179 -1.30 22.25 7.09
CA THR A 179 -0.44 23.41 7.36
C THR A 179 0.86 22.97 7.99
N VAL A 180 1.99 23.48 7.51
CA VAL A 180 3.33 23.22 8.04
C VAL A 180 3.95 24.55 8.44
N ASP A 181 4.30 24.71 9.72
CA ASP A 181 4.81 25.95 10.31
C ASP A 181 3.94 27.19 9.99
N GLY A 182 2.61 27.02 10.04
CA GLY A 182 1.66 28.07 9.70
C GLY A 182 1.47 28.31 8.19
N VAL A 183 2.21 27.62 7.32
CA VAL A 183 2.09 27.74 5.86
C VAL A 183 1.17 26.66 5.31
N SER A 184 0.08 27.08 4.64
CA SER A 184 -0.84 26.18 3.95
C SER A 184 -0.12 25.40 2.85
N GLN A 185 -0.36 24.10 2.77
CA GLN A 185 0.19 23.24 1.72
C GLN A 185 -0.86 23.00 0.64
N GLU A 186 -0.44 22.95 -0.61
CA GLU A 186 -1.32 22.54 -1.71
C GLU A 186 -1.66 21.04 -1.61
N ARG A 187 -2.89 20.69 -1.97
CA ARG A 187 -3.31 19.29 -2.06
C ARG A 187 -2.65 18.69 -3.31
N PRO A 188 -1.81 17.64 -3.17
CA PRO A 188 -1.16 17.05 -4.33
C PRO A 188 -2.19 16.32 -5.20
N ASP A 189 -1.92 16.23 -6.50
CA ASP A 189 -2.69 15.38 -7.41
C ASP A 189 -2.06 13.99 -7.45
N THR A 190 -2.75 13.01 -6.86
CA THR A 190 -2.29 11.63 -6.78
C THR A 190 -3.48 10.67 -6.96
N PRO A 191 -3.24 9.38 -7.22
CA PRO A 191 -4.30 8.39 -7.31
C PRO A 191 -5.19 8.27 -6.05
N TRP A 192 -4.76 8.78 -4.90
CA TRP A 192 -5.50 8.72 -3.63
C TRP A 192 -6.35 9.97 -3.35
N ALA A 193 -6.49 10.88 -4.32
CA ALA A 193 -7.32 12.07 -4.17
C ALA A 193 -8.81 11.75 -4.00
N GLN A 194 -9.25 10.58 -4.48
CA GLN A 194 -10.59 10.05 -4.25
C GLN A 194 -10.52 8.81 -3.36
N PRO A 195 -11.50 8.59 -2.47
CA PRO A 195 -11.58 7.31 -1.76
C PRO A 195 -11.71 6.17 -2.77
N PRO A 196 -11.11 4.99 -2.50
CA PRO A 196 -11.35 3.82 -3.33
C PRO A 196 -12.86 3.54 -3.40
N ALA A 197 -13.32 3.05 -4.55
CA ALA A 197 -14.72 2.67 -4.72
C ALA A 197 -15.10 1.66 -3.62
N PRO A 198 -16.31 1.76 -3.04
CA PRO A 198 -16.73 0.84 -1.99
C PRO A 198 -16.61 -0.61 -2.48
N THR A 199 -16.00 -1.46 -1.66
CA THR A 199 -15.81 -2.88 -1.96
C THR A 199 -17.17 -3.56 -1.99
N ILE A 200 -17.72 -3.80 -3.18
CA ILE A 200 -18.78 -4.79 -3.38
C ILE A 200 -18.07 -6.16 -3.35
N ASP A 201 -18.42 -7.00 -2.38
CA ASP A 201 -17.99 -8.40 -2.25
C ASP A 201 -16.55 -8.72 -1.82
N GLY A 202 -15.93 -7.89 -0.98
CA GLY A 202 -14.74 -8.31 -0.20
C GLY A 202 -13.49 -8.66 -1.03
N VAL A 203 -13.45 -8.29 -2.31
CA VAL A 203 -12.27 -8.39 -3.17
C VAL A 203 -11.50 -7.07 -3.06
N PRO A 204 -10.24 -7.05 -2.58
CA PRO A 204 -9.44 -5.82 -2.56
C PRO A 204 -9.39 -5.20 -3.96
N GLY A 205 -9.87 -3.96 -4.05
CA GLY A 205 -9.85 -3.15 -5.26
C GLY A 205 -8.43 -3.01 -5.80
N SER A 206 -8.33 -3.09 -7.12
CA SER A 206 -7.08 -3.06 -7.89
C SER A 206 -6.27 -1.78 -7.62
N ASP A 207 -5.06 -1.93 -7.08
CA ASP A 207 -3.99 -0.98 -7.35
C ASP A 207 -3.40 -1.36 -8.73
N ARG A 208 -3.63 -0.48 -9.70
CA ARG A 208 -2.87 -0.42 -10.96
C ARG A 208 -1.58 0.35 -10.73
#